data_AF-A0A821NKI8-F1
#
_entry.id   AF-A0A821NKI8-F1
#
_cell.length_a   1.000
_cell.length_b   1.000
_cell.length_c   1.000
_cell.angle_alpha   90.00
_cell.angle_beta   90.00
_cell.angle_gamma   90.00
#
_symmetry.space_group_name_H-M   'P 1'
#
loop_
_entity.id
_entity.type
_entity.pdbx_description
1 polymer ?
#
loop_
_entity_poly.entity_id
_entity_poly.type
_entity_poly.pdbx_seq_one_letter_code
_entity_poly.pdbx_strand_id
1 'polypeptide(L)'
;MSESEQLRYPIVNKPLVAIGWGRNCSGGSSPNTLRQVTVKTIEDTEKMCKNLIENIKLQFCAAVNGGGKGTCQGDSGGPLMHYSEKEQLWLLAGITSYGRGCALPNYATVYTRTILIDFESAAAKTVSSCWPQSSVHDCCFHLTQNIYQQVQ
;
A
#
# COMPACT_ATOMS: atom_id res chain seq x y z
N MET A 1 -15.66 1.55 -17.95
CA MET A 1 -15.04 1.48 -16.62
C MET A 1 -14.62 2.87 -16.23
N SER A 2 -14.86 3.30 -15.00
CA SER A 2 -14.35 4.59 -14.51
C SER A 2 -12.83 4.55 -14.39
N GLU A 3 -12.19 5.72 -14.38
CA GLU A 3 -10.75 5.87 -14.14
C GLU A 3 -10.33 5.20 -12.83
N SER A 4 -11.17 5.29 -11.79
CA SER A 4 -10.98 4.62 -10.50
C SER A 4 -11.04 3.10 -10.56
N GLU A 5 -11.82 2.52 -11.47
CA GLU A 5 -11.90 1.07 -11.69
C GLU A 5 -10.65 0.56 -12.43
N GLN A 6 -10.15 1.30 -13.42
CA GLN A 6 -8.90 0.97 -14.10
C GLN A 6 -7.71 0.97 -13.12
N LEU A 7 -7.68 1.94 -12.20
CA LEU A 7 -6.67 2.04 -11.14
C LEU A 7 -6.77 0.94 -10.06
N ARG A 8 -7.82 0.13 -10.07
CA ARG A 8 -8.01 -0.97 -9.12
C ARG A 8 -8.01 -2.34 -9.79
N TYR A 9 -8.17 -2.39 -11.11
CA TYR A 9 -8.50 -3.60 -11.87
C TYR A 9 -7.62 -4.84 -11.58
N PRO A 10 -6.30 -4.75 -11.32
CA PRO A 10 -5.53 -5.96 -11.00
C PRO A 10 -5.84 -6.56 -9.61
N ILE A 11 -6.43 -5.79 -8.69
CA ILE A 11 -6.58 -6.15 -7.26
C ILE A 11 -8.00 -6.10 -6.70
N VAL A 12 -9.00 -5.57 -7.44
CA VAL A 12 -10.41 -5.58 -7.00
C VAL A 12 -10.86 -7.01 -6.69
N ASN A 13 -11.53 -7.19 -5.55
CA ASN A 13 -12.11 -8.46 -5.10
C ASN A 13 -11.12 -9.62 -4.91
N LYS A 14 -9.81 -9.36 -4.97
CA LYS A 14 -8.78 -10.35 -4.69
C LYS A 14 -8.37 -10.32 -3.23
N PRO A 15 -7.98 -11.48 -2.64
CA PRO A 15 -7.37 -11.48 -1.32
C PRO A 15 -6.03 -10.75 -1.36
N LEU A 16 -5.86 -9.81 -0.44
CA LEU A 16 -4.62 -9.06 -0.26
C LEU A 16 -4.02 -9.44 1.09
N VAL A 17 -2.71 -9.63 1.14
CA VAL A 17 -1.98 -10.04 2.34
C VAL A 17 -1.07 -8.90 2.79
N ALA A 18 -1.30 -8.42 4.00
CA ALA A 18 -0.38 -7.54 4.69
C ALA A 18 0.49 -8.37 5.65
N ILE A 19 1.77 -8.04 5.73
CA ILE A 19 2.72 -8.67 6.65
C ILE A 19 3.48 -7.62 7.45
N GLY A 20 3.86 -7.94 8.69
CA GLY A 20 4.63 -7.03 9.52
C GLY A 20 4.84 -7.47 10.97
N TRP A 21 5.49 -6.59 11.72
CA TRP A 21 5.73 -6.70 13.17
C TRP A 21 5.03 -5.57 13.94
N GLY A 22 3.99 -4.98 13.36
CA GLY A 22 3.12 -4.04 14.04
C GLY A 22 2.44 -4.67 15.25
N ARG A 23 1.94 -3.80 16.13
CA ARG A 23 1.34 -4.20 17.40
C ARG A 23 0.11 -5.08 17.17
N ASN A 24 -0.17 -6.01 18.08
CA ASN A 24 -1.38 -6.85 17.97
C ASN A 24 -2.68 -6.08 18.28
N CYS A 25 -2.58 -4.92 18.93
CA CYS A 25 -3.69 -4.05 19.28
C CYS A 25 -3.20 -2.62 19.51
N SER A 26 -4.13 -1.66 19.53
CA SER A 26 -3.80 -0.26 19.75
C SER A 26 -3.09 -0.04 21.08
N GLY A 27 -1.89 0.52 21.02
CA GLY A 27 -1.08 0.77 22.22
C GLY A 27 -0.39 -0.47 22.80
N GLY A 28 -0.61 -1.66 22.23
CA GLY A 28 -0.03 -2.92 22.71
C GLY A 28 1.45 -3.12 22.36
N SER A 29 1.96 -4.31 22.58
CA SER A 29 3.32 -4.70 22.21
C SER A 29 3.40 -5.22 20.76
N SER A 30 4.56 -5.01 20.14
CA SER A 30 4.93 -5.66 18.88
C SER A 30 5.31 -7.13 19.11
N PRO A 31 4.91 -8.05 18.21
CA PRO A 31 5.33 -9.44 18.29
C PRO A 31 6.81 -9.59 17.90
N ASN A 32 7.46 -10.65 18.40
CA ASN A 32 8.83 -11.02 18.00
C ASN A 32 8.88 -11.86 16.71
N THR A 33 7.72 -12.23 16.17
CA THR A 33 7.59 -13.04 14.95
C THR A 33 6.78 -12.27 13.93
N LEU A 34 7.14 -12.42 12.65
CA LEU A 34 6.39 -11.85 11.55
C LEU A 34 4.93 -12.33 11.60
N ARG A 35 3.98 -11.42 11.42
CA ARG A 35 2.55 -11.71 11.33
C ARG A 35 2.05 -11.43 9.93
N GLN A 36 0.92 -12.04 9.60
CA GLN A 36 0.21 -11.81 8.35
C GLN A 36 -1.29 -11.70 8.59
N VAL A 37 -1.97 -10.94 7.73
CA VAL A 37 -3.42 -10.84 7.69
C VAL A 37 -3.91 -10.73 6.26
N THR A 38 -5.00 -11.43 5.94
CA THR A 38 -5.69 -11.30 4.65
C THR A 38 -6.84 -10.31 4.77
N VAL A 39 -6.86 -9.31 3.88
CA VAL A 39 -7.87 -8.26 3.78
C VAL A 39 -8.42 -8.19 2.35
N LYS A 40 -9.50 -7.42 2.14
CA LYS A 40 -10.06 -7.13 0.82
C LYS A 40 -10.17 -5.64 0.61
N THR A 41 -10.11 -5.21 -0.66
CA THR A 41 -10.39 -3.82 -1.04
C THR A 41 -11.79 -3.41 -0.62
N ILE A 42 -11.91 -2.21 -0.08
CA ILE A 42 -13.18 -1.57 0.25
C ILE A 42 -13.43 -0.49 -0.78
N GLU A 43 -14.68 -0.34 -1.22
CA GLU A 43 -15.03 0.72 -2.17
C GLU A 43 -14.83 2.11 -1.55
N ASP A 44 -14.23 3.03 -2.31
CA ASP A 44 -13.93 4.39 -1.82
C ASP A 44 -15.20 5.15 -1.37
N THR A 45 -16.39 4.72 -1.83
CA THR A 45 -17.68 5.30 -1.46
C THR A 45 -18.26 4.77 -0.15
N GLU A 46 -17.76 3.64 0.35
CA GLU A 46 -18.23 3.04 1.61
C GLU A 46 -17.84 3.91 2.81
N LYS A 47 -18.74 4.03 3.80
CA LYS A 47 -18.55 4.90 4.97
C LYS A 47 -17.25 4.61 5.73
N MET A 48 -16.83 3.35 5.77
CA MET A 48 -15.61 2.93 6.46
C MET A 48 -14.32 3.37 5.77
N CYS A 49 -14.41 3.85 4.53
CA CYS A 49 -13.28 4.31 3.72
C CYS A 49 -13.40 5.79 3.31
N LYS A 50 -14.58 6.22 2.88
CA LYS A 50 -14.86 7.55 2.33
C LYS A 50 -14.35 8.72 3.15
N ASN A 51 -14.43 8.60 4.48
CA ASN A 51 -14.01 9.67 5.41
C ASN A 51 -12.54 9.60 5.82
N LEU A 52 -11.80 8.59 5.33
CA LEU A 52 -10.39 8.38 5.61
C LEU A 52 -9.49 8.74 4.41
N ILE A 53 -9.97 8.54 3.19
CA ILE A 53 -9.21 8.87 1.98
C ILE A 53 -9.17 10.39 1.78
N GLU A 54 -7.97 10.92 1.58
CA GLU A 54 -7.69 12.31 1.22
C GLU A 54 -7.54 12.47 -0.30
N ASN A 55 -6.92 11.47 -0.97
CA ASN A 55 -6.71 11.48 -2.41
C ASN A 55 -7.02 10.10 -3.02
N ILE A 56 -8.20 10.00 -3.65
CA ILE A 56 -8.70 8.76 -4.26
C ILE A 56 -7.80 8.20 -5.37
N LYS A 57 -7.00 9.06 -6.01
CA LYS A 57 -6.04 8.65 -7.04
C LYS A 57 -4.81 7.98 -6.45
N LEU A 58 -4.41 8.33 -5.23
CA LEU A 58 -3.18 7.83 -4.59
C LEU A 58 -3.45 6.84 -3.47
N GLN A 59 -4.68 6.79 -2.97
CA GLN A 59 -5.05 6.02 -1.80
C GLN A 59 -6.21 5.10 -2.10
N PHE A 60 -6.25 3.99 -1.38
CA PHE A 60 -7.37 3.05 -1.36
C PHE A 60 -7.50 2.43 0.01
N CYS A 61 -8.66 1.85 0.29
CA CYS A 61 -8.90 1.17 1.55
C CYS A 61 -8.89 -0.34 1.39
N ALA A 62 -8.42 -1.03 2.43
CA ALA A 62 -8.65 -2.46 2.60
C ALA A 62 -8.92 -2.81 4.06
N ALA A 63 -9.78 -3.80 4.27
CA ALA A 63 -10.17 -4.27 5.60
C ALA A 63 -10.66 -5.71 5.58
N VAL A 64 -10.82 -6.28 6.77
CA VAL A 64 -11.70 -7.44 7.01
C VAL A 64 -13.09 -6.93 7.34
N ASN A 65 -14.13 -7.52 6.73
CA ASN A 65 -15.52 -7.20 7.07
C ASN A 65 -15.77 -7.42 8.56
N GLY A 66 -16.31 -6.42 9.25
CA GLY A 66 -16.54 -6.44 10.69
C GLY A 66 -15.31 -6.05 11.55
N GLY A 67 -14.13 -5.85 10.94
CA GLY A 67 -12.91 -5.45 11.65
C GLY A 67 -12.24 -6.60 12.41
N GLY A 68 -11.55 -6.27 13.51
CA GLY A 68 -10.89 -7.20 14.43
C GLY A 68 -9.54 -7.76 13.94
N LYS A 69 -9.27 -7.71 12.63
CA LYS A 69 -7.98 -8.10 12.04
C LYS A 69 -7.58 -7.09 10.95
N GLY A 70 -6.32 -6.72 10.93
CA GLY A 70 -5.76 -5.76 9.99
C GLY A 70 -4.36 -5.35 10.42
N THR A 71 -3.78 -4.38 9.71
CA THR A 71 -2.53 -3.74 10.09
C THR A 71 -2.75 -2.81 11.29
N CYS A 72 -1.68 -2.55 12.05
CA CYS A 72 -1.69 -1.74 13.26
C CYS A 72 -0.46 -0.84 13.34
N GLN A 73 -0.27 -0.13 14.46
CA GLN A 73 0.89 0.75 14.61
C GLN A 73 2.20 -0.07 14.52
N GLY A 74 3.14 0.44 13.73
CA GLY A 74 4.38 -0.25 13.40
C GLY A 74 4.35 -1.03 12.08
N ASP A 75 3.18 -1.24 11.47
CA ASP A 75 3.08 -1.81 10.12
C ASP A 75 3.17 -0.76 9.01
N SER A 76 3.17 0.54 9.35
CA SER A 76 3.29 1.64 8.38
C SER A 76 4.56 1.50 7.53
N GLY A 77 4.41 1.68 6.22
CA GLY A 77 5.46 1.42 5.23
C GLY A 77 5.56 -0.05 4.80
N GLY A 78 4.88 -0.97 5.50
CA GLY A 78 4.86 -2.39 5.16
C GLY A 78 4.07 -2.70 3.89
N PRO A 79 4.34 -3.85 3.25
CA PRO A 79 3.72 -4.19 1.98
C PRO A 79 2.31 -4.78 2.15
N LEU A 80 1.39 -4.37 1.28
CA LEU A 80 0.13 -5.07 1.00
C LEU A 80 0.26 -5.72 -0.37
N MET A 81 0.10 -7.04 -0.44
CA MET A 81 0.46 -7.82 -1.62
C MET A 81 -0.69 -8.71 -2.11
N HIS A 82 -0.68 -9.02 -3.39
CA HIS A 82 -1.55 -10.01 -4.01
C HIS A 82 -0.70 -11.14 -4.60
N TYR A 83 -1.01 -12.40 -4.30
CA TYR A 83 -0.37 -13.52 -4.99
C TYR A 83 -1.04 -13.75 -6.36
N SER A 84 -0.29 -13.53 -7.44
CA SER A 84 -0.74 -13.78 -8.80
C SER A 84 -0.49 -15.23 -9.17
N GLU A 85 -1.55 -16.04 -9.23
CA GLU A 85 -1.45 -17.44 -9.69
C GLU A 85 -0.95 -17.54 -11.13
N LYS A 86 -1.26 -16.56 -11.98
CA LYS A 86 -0.82 -16.56 -13.39
C LYS A 86 0.70 -16.37 -13.50
N GLU A 87 1.23 -15.42 -12.75
CA GLU A 87 2.66 -15.07 -12.79
C GLU A 87 3.49 -15.82 -11.75
N GLN A 88 2.83 -16.61 -10.88
CA GLN A 88 3.42 -17.37 -9.78
C GLN A 88 4.28 -16.52 -8.82
N LEU A 89 3.88 -15.27 -8.58
CA LEU A 89 4.64 -14.32 -7.78
C LEU A 89 3.76 -13.36 -6.96
N TRP A 90 4.34 -12.78 -5.91
CA TRP A 90 3.72 -11.75 -5.09
C TRP A 90 3.86 -10.37 -5.76
N LEU A 91 2.72 -9.76 -6.07
CA LEU A 91 2.63 -8.41 -6.60
C LEU A 91 2.37 -7.44 -5.45
N LEU A 92 3.14 -6.34 -5.40
CA LEU A 92 2.86 -5.25 -4.48
C LEU A 92 1.58 -4.54 -4.95
N ALA A 93 0.55 -4.56 -4.11
CA ALA A 93 -0.74 -3.90 -4.36
C ALA A 93 -0.77 -2.50 -3.73
N GLY A 94 -0.14 -2.33 -2.57
CA GLY A 94 -0.09 -1.07 -1.87
C GLY A 94 0.93 -1.05 -0.73
N ILE A 95 1.07 0.13 -0.12
CA ILE A 95 1.92 0.35 1.05
C ILE A 95 1.02 0.76 2.21
N THR A 96 1.15 0.10 3.35
CA THR A 96 0.40 0.42 4.57
C THR A 96 0.68 1.86 4.99
N SER A 97 -0.35 2.68 5.10
CA SER A 97 -0.19 4.10 5.43
C SER A 97 -0.70 4.40 6.83
N TYR A 98 -2.02 4.55 6.98
CA TYR A 98 -2.65 4.94 8.24
C TYR A 98 -4.06 4.36 8.37
N GLY A 99 -4.62 4.47 9.57
CA GLY A 99 -5.98 4.05 9.88
C GLY A 99 -6.37 4.51 11.28
N ARG A 100 -7.65 4.35 11.63
CA ARG A 100 -8.14 4.69 12.97
C ARG A 100 -8.05 3.48 13.90
N GLY A 101 -7.23 3.60 14.94
CA GLY A 101 -6.96 2.48 15.86
C GLY A 101 -6.35 1.29 15.12
N CYS A 102 -6.56 0.08 15.62
CA CYS A 102 -6.11 -1.14 14.97
C CYS A 102 -7.30 -2.04 14.65
N ALA A 103 -7.60 -2.13 13.35
CA ALA A 103 -8.71 -2.92 12.81
C ALA A 103 -10.06 -2.67 13.53
N LEU A 104 -10.37 -1.40 13.84
CA LEU A 104 -11.65 -1.08 14.47
C LEU A 104 -12.83 -1.44 13.54
N PRO A 105 -13.95 -1.94 14.08
CA PRO A 105 -15.17 -2.10 13.30
C PRO A 105 -15.54 -0.77 12.62
N ASN A 106 -15.96 -0.83 11.36
CA ASN A 106 -16.35 0.32 10.54
C ASN A 106 -15.24 1.31 10.17
N TYR A 107 -13.96 1.00 10.39
CA TYR A 107 -12.84 1.79 9.87
C TYR A 107 -11.87 0.90 9.10
N ALA A 108 -11.67 1.20 7.82
CA ALA A 108 -10.66 0.53 7.02
C ALA A 108 -9.26 1.10 7.29
N THR A 109 -8.23 0.39 6.86
CA THR A 109 -6.89 0.95 6.74
C THR A 109 -6.72 1.55 5.34
N VAL A 110 -6.10 2.73 5.29
CA VAL A 110 -5.71 3.40 4.05
C VAL A 110 -4.32 2.93 3.62
N TYR A 111 -4.21 2.55 2.36
CA TYR A 111 -2.98 2.14 1.70
C TYR A 111 -2.66 3.08 0.55
N THR A 112 -1.38 3.32 0.31
CA THR A 112 -0.90 4.02 -0.89
C THR A 112 -1.01 3.08 -2.09
N ARG A 113 -1.62 3.53 -3.19
CA ARG A 113 -1.68 2.81 -4.46
C ARG A 113 -0.29 2.75 -5.08
N THR A 114 0.17 1.53 -5.40
CA THR A 114 1.46 1.32 -6.06
C THR A 114 1.34 1.06 -7.56
N ILE A 115 0.14 0.73 -8.03
CA ILE A 115 -0.14 0.43 -9.45
C ILE A 115 0.03 1.66 -10.38
N LEU A 116 0.16 2.86 -9.81
CA LEU A 116 0.49 4.11 -10.52
C LEU A 116 2.00 4.36 -10.63
N ILE A 117 2.82 3.55 -9.95
CA ILE A 117 4.27 3.75 -9.88
C ILE A 117 4.92 2.82 -10.90
N ASP A 118 5.31 3.37 -12.03
CA ASP A 118 6.23 2.73 -12.97
C ASP A 118 7.66 2.88 -12.42
N PHE A 119 8.00 1.96 -11.53
CA PHE A 119 9.30 1.95 -10.87
C PHE A 119 10.44 1.72 -11.86
N GLU A 120 10.20 0.96 -12.93
CA GLU A 120 11.20 0.72 -13.97
C GLU A 120 11.53 2.02 -14.70
N SER A 121 10.52 2.75 -15.18
CA SER A 121 10.74 4.05 -15.82
C SER A 121 11.37 5.07 -14.87
N ALA A 122 10.95 5.08 -13.59
CA ALA A 122 11.55 5.96 -12.59
C ALA A 122 13.03 5.63 -12.35
N ALA A 123 13.36 4.34 -12.23
CA ALA A 123 14.72 3.86 -12.06
C ALA A 123 15.58 4.12 -13.30
N ALA A 124 15.08 3.82 -14.50
CA ALA A 124 15.77 4.08 -15.75
C ALA A 124 16.09 5.57 -15.93
N LYS A 125 15.12 6.44 -15.65
CA LYS A 125 15.34 7.90 -15.67
C LYS A 125 16.41 8.32 -14.68
N THR A 126 16.36 7.84 -13.44
CA THR A 126 17.37 8.12 -12.42
C THR A 126 18.77 7.66 -12.83
N VAL A 127 18.89 6.43 -13.34
CA VAL A 127 20.17 5.89 -13.80
C VAL A 127 20.72 6.76 -14.92
N SER A 128 19.89 7.14 -15.90
CA SER A 128 20.32 7.99 -17.01
C SER A 128 20.74 9.41 -16.60
N SER A 129 20.16 9.96 -15.52
CA SER A 129 20.38 11.35 -15.11
C SER A 129 21.40 11.53 -13.98
N CYS A 130 21.68 10.48 -13.21
CA CYS A 130 22.47 10.56 -11.98
C CYS A 130 23.67 9.60 -11.95
N TRP A 131 23.53 8.40 -12.52
CA TRP A 131 24.61 7.41 -12.53
C TRP A 131 25.45 7.51 -13.81
N PRO A 132 26.79 7.35 -13.76
CA PRO A 132 27.65 7.09 -12.59
C PRO A 132 28.23 8.35 -11.94
N GLN A 133 27.75 9.55 -12.31
CA GLN A 133 28.41 10.80 -11.95
C GLN A 133 28.22 11.21 -10.48
N SER A 134 27.23 10.64 -9.80
CA SER A 134 26.91 10.95 -8.40
C SER A 134 26.92 9.71 -7.51
N SER A 135 26.90 9.93 -6.19
CA SER A 135 26.85 8.84 -5.23
C SER A 135 25.53 8.08 -5.32
N VAL A 136 25.52 6.82 -4.88
CA VAL A 136 24.29 6.02 -4.78
C VAL A 136 23.24 6.72 -3.91
N HIS A 137 23.68 7.39 -2.84
CA HIS A 137 22.79 8.12 -1.94
C HIS A 137 22.07 9.27 -2.66
N ASP A 138 22.79 10.04 -3.47
CA ASP A 138 22.20 11.13 -4.27
C ASP A 138 21.23 10.57 -5.31
N CYS A 139 21.58 9.45 -5.96
CA CYS A 139 20.68 8.82 -6.93
C CYS A 139 19.40 8.24 -6.29
N CYS A 140 19.43 7.80 -5.02
CA CYS A 140 18.21 7.42 -4.30
C CYS A 140 17.25 8.61 -4.13
N PHE A 141 17.78 9.82 -3.91
CA PHE A 141 16.95 11.03 -3.86
C PHE A 141 16.27 11.30 -5.21
N HIS A 142 17.02 11.21 -6.32
CA HIS A 142 16.47 11.36 -7.67
C HIS A 142 15.42 10.29 -8.02
N LEU A 143 15.61 9.04 -7.61
CA LEU A 143 14.61 7.98 -7.74
C LEU A 143 13.32 8.34 -7.01
N THR A 144 13.43 8.80 -5.77
CA THR A 144 12.28 9.22 -4.98
C THR A 144 11.54 10.38 -5.64
N GLN A 145 12.26 11.36 -6.21
CA GLN A 145 11.66 12.47 -6.97
C GLN A 145 10.97 11.99 -8.24
N ASN A 146 11.59 11.09 -9.01
CA ASN A 146 11.01 10.55 -10.24
C ASN A 146 9.74 9.73 -9.96
N ILE A 147 9.72 8.96 -8.87
CA ILE A 147 8.51 8.26 -8.40
C ILE A 147 7.44 9.29 -7.97
N TYR A 148 7.83 10.31 -7.20
CA TYR A 148 6.90 11.35 -6.74
C TYR A 148 6.22 12.11 -7.90
N GLN A 149 6.94 12.37 -8.99
CA GLN A 149 6.40 13.03 -10.18
C GLN A 149 5.32 12.20 -10.90
N GLN A 150 5.32 10.87 -10.76
CA GLN A 150 4.28 10.01 -11.36
C GLN A 150 2.95 10.04 -10.59
N VAL A 151 2.98 10.56 -9.35
CA VAL A 151 1.84 10.56 -8.43
C VAL A 151 1.35 11.99 -8.09
N GLN A 152 1.79 13.02 -8.82
CA GLN A 152 1.19 14.37 -8.83
C GLN A 152 0.09 14.47 -9.88
#